data_AF-A0A8T0ECC5-F1
#
_entry.id   AF-A0A8T0ECC5-F1
#
_cell.length_a   1.000
_cell.length_b   1.000
_cell.length_c   1.000
_cell.angle_alpha   90.00
_cell.angle_beta   90.00
_cell.angle_gamma   90.00
#
_symmetry.space_group_name_H-M   'P 1'
#
loop_
_entity.id
_entity.type
_entity.pdbx_description
1 polymer ?
#
loop_
_entity_poly.entity_id
_entity_poly.type
_entity_poly.pdbx_seq_one_letter_code
_entity_poly.pdbx_strand_id
1 'polypeptide(L)'
;MESAVQASNVFPYLRSCKKESEKAIDGQVQGEIPNWLKGSLIRVGSGLLEVGPDRYNHVFDGLALMHKFSFNDGHVTYQNRFLRSDAYKTNMKHNRIVVNEFATAGIPDPYPWAPELPRINYDYNGKKYKYFYAMARNATLERTHLIKVDVTDKTTVSWNESGVIPSEPVFISDPNAENKDEDSGVLIASLLYQDDESKVSMIVLDAKSMKEIGRTTFKTESSIPGDFHGVFIPKN
;
A
#
# COMPACT_ATOMS: atom_id res chain seq x y z
N MET A 1 -4.96 9.17 45.14
CA MET A 1 -4.24 7.94 44.76
C MET A 1 -4.08 7.98 43.25
N GLU A 2 -2.92 8.40 42.75
CA GLU A 2 -2.61 8.36 41.32
C GLU A 2 -2.40 6.90 40.91
N SER A 3 -3.26 6.39 40.03
CA SER A 3 -3.03 5.09 39.41
C SER A 3 -1.87 5.23 38.43
N ALA A 4 -0.68 4.81 38.85
CA ALA A 4 0.45 4.66 37.94
C ALA A 4 0.05 3.69 36.81
N VAL A 5 0.00 4.19 35.58
CA VAL A 5 -0.14 3.34 34.40
C VAL A 5 1.10 2.45 34.37
N GLN A 6 0.90 1.15 34.56
CA GLN A 6 1.98 0.16 34.54
C GLN A 6 2.69 0.24 33.18
N ALA A 7 3.98 0.54 33.20
CA ALA A 7 4.78 0.67 31.98
C ALA A 7 4.74 -0.66 31.21
N SER A 8 4.24 -0.62 29.99
CA SER A 8 4.23 -1.76 29.08
C SER A 8 5.65 -2.08 28.60
N ASN A 9 6.13 -3.29 28.90
CA ASN A 9 7.39 -3.85 28.37
C ASN A 9 7.32 -4.17 26.86
N VAL A 10 6.21 -3.86 26.18
CA VAL A 10 6.06 -4.06 24.74
C VAL A 10 6.80 -2.95 24.00
N PHE A 11 7.67 -3.35 23.07
CA PHE A 11 8.37 -2.45 22.15
C PHE A 11 7.37 -1.45 21.53
N PRO A 12 7.64 -0.12 21.52
CA PRO A 12 6.64 0.89 21.18
C PRO A 12 5.91 0.69 19.85
N TYR A 13 6.58 0.16 18.83
CA TYR A 13 5.99 -0.12 17.51
C TYR A 13 5.04 -1.32 17.50
N LEU A 14 5.01 -2.13 18.57
CA LEU A 14 4.14 -3.29 18.73
C LEU A 14 2.94 -3.00 19.65
N ARG A 15 2.70 -1.73 19.98
CA ARG A 15 1.59 -1.30 20.83
C ARG A 15 0.36 -0.95 19.98
N SER A 16 -0.81 -1.27 20.53
CA SER A 16 -2.10 -0.91 19.93
C SER A 16 -2.79 0.22 20.69
N CYS A 17 -3.28 1.19 19.95
CA CYS A 17 -4.25 2.19 20.39
C CYS A 17 -5.64 1.56 20.42
N LYS A 18 -6.22 1.39 21.60
CA LYS A 18 -7.58 0.82 21.73
C LYS A 18 -8.69 1.88 21.72
N LYS A 19 -8.33 3.16 21.83
CA LYS A 19 -9.27 4.28 21.89
C LYS A 19 -8.70 5.53 21.23
N GLU A 20 -9.47 6.07 20.30
CA GLU A 20 -9.14 7.32 19.61
C GLU A 20 -9.31 8.54 20.55
N SER A 21 -8.57 9.61 20.22
CA SER A 21 -8.65 10.93 20.81
C SER A 21 -9.22 11.87 19.77
N GLU A 22 -10.54 11.79 19.59
CA GLU A 22 -11.27 12.55 18.57
C GLU A 22 -11.29 14.06 18.85
N LYS A 23 -11.23 14.45 20.13
CA LYS A 23 -11.10 15.84 20.56
C LYS A 23 -9.64 16.18 20.82
N ALA A 24 -9.26 17.42 20.51
CA ALA A 24 -7.95 17.95 20.80
C ALA A 24 -7.65 17.88 22.29
N ILE A 25 -6.50 17.30 22.62
CA ILE A 25 -5.96 17.21 23.97
C ILE A 25 -4.86 18.26 24.07
N ASP A 26 -4.96 19.14 25.05
CA ASP A 26 -3.97 20.18 25.29
C ASP A 26 -2.68 19.58 25.85
N GLY A 27 -1.55 19.99 25.26
CA GLY A 27 -0.22 19.61 25.71
C GLY A 27 0.25 20.48 26.88
N GLN A 28 0.95 19.88 27.83
CA GLN A 28 1.67 20.62 28.87
C GLN A 28 3.07 21.00 28.35
N VAL A 29 3.31 22.29 28.18
CA VAL A 29 4.59 22.81 27.67
C VAL A 29 5.55 23.01 28.84
N GLN A 30 6.76 22.45 28.72
CA GLN A 30 7.90 22.78 29.56
C GLN A 30 8.92 23.53 28.69
N GLY A 31 9.39 24.70 29.14
CA GLY A 31 10.21 25.59 28.31
C GLY A 31 9.36 26.44 27.35
N GLU A 32 9.89 26.73 26.17
CA GLU A 32 9.25 27.63 25.19
C GLU A 32 9.10 26.95 23.82
N ILE A 33 7.88 26.89 23.30
CA ILE A 33 7.59 26.57 21.91
C ILE A 33 7.59 27.91 21.14
N PRO A 34 8.39 28.08 20.08
CA PRO A 34 8.46 29.36 19.39
C PRO A 34 7.10 29.81 18.83
N ASN A 35 6.71 31.06 19.12
CA ASN A 35 5.41 31.61 18.71
C ASN A 35 5.20 31.63 17.18
N TRP A 36 6.29 31.63 16.40
CA TRP A 36 6.24 31.57 14.94
C TRP A 36 5.90 30.17 14.41
N LEU A 37 6.01 29.11 15.22
CA LEU A 37 5.67 27.75 14.81
C LEU A 37 4.14 27.58 14.84
N LYS A 38 3.51 27.74 13.68
CA LYS A 38 2.07 27.58 13.49
C LYS A 38 1.78 26.57 12.40
N GLY A 39 0.84 25.66 12.63
CA GLY A 39 0.44 24.66 11.65
C GLY A 39 0.05 23.33 12.27
N SER A 40 0.07 22.26 11.47
CA SER A 40 -0.20 20.91 11.97
C SER A 40 0.81 19.92 11.43
N LEU A 41 1.37 19.09 12.30
CA LEU A 41 2.12 17.89 11.92
C LEU A 41 1.14 16.71 11.91
N ILE A 42 1.05 16.05 10.76
CA ILE A 42 0.29 14.81 10.61
C ILE A 42 1.27 13.65 10.45
N ARG A 43 1.06 12.57 11.18
CA ARG A 43 1.86 11.34 11.07
C ARG A 43 0.92 10.14 10.95
N VAL A 44 1.41 9.08 10.32
CA VAL A 44 0.69 7.81 10.22
C VAL A 44 1.58 6.71 10.77
N GLY A 45 0.99 5.77 11.47
CA GLY A 45 1.65 4.54 11.89
C GLY A 45 0.63 3.44 12.12
N SER A 46 1.11 2.22 12.36
CA SER A 46 0.27 1.12 12.81
C SER A 46 -0.29 1.46 14.19
N GLY A 47 -1.62 1.58 14.27
CA GLY A 47 -2.29 1.92 15.51
C GLY A 47 -3.08 0.78 16.13
N LEU A 48 -3.36 -0.29 15.39
CA LEU A 48 -4.06 -1.44 15.93
C LEU A 48 -3.55 -2.72 15.27
N LEU A 49 -2.78 -3.48 16.03
CA LEU A 49 -2.28 -4.80 15.62
C LEU A 49 -3.30 -5.92 15.94
N GLU A 50 -4.24 -5.58 16.81
CA GLU A 50 -5.34 -6.34 17.40
C GLU A 50 -6.69 -6.36 16.68
N VAL A 51 -7.12 -7.40 15.97
CA VAL A 51 -8.51 -7.46 15.47
C VAL A 51 -9.19 -8.76 15.90
N GLY A 52 -10.13 -8.64 16.84
CA GLY A 52 -10.78 -9.80 17.45
C GLY A 52 -9.76 -10.80 18.04
N PRO A 53 -9.79 -12.09 17.65
CA PRO A 53 -8.79 -13.06 18.11
C PRO A 53 -7.46 -12.99 17.35
N ASP A 54 -7.42 -12.29 16.21
CA ASP A 54 -6.27 -12.29 15.30
C ASP A 54 -5.33 -11.12 15.62
N ARG A 55 -4.04 -11.32 15.31
CA ARG A 55 -2.98 -10.33 15.49
C ARG A 55 -2.11 -10.21 14.25
N TYR A 56 -1.77 -8.99 13.88
CA TYR A 56 -0.74 -8.69 12.88
C TYR A 56 0.67 -9.03 13.37
N ASN A 57 1.44 -9.73 12.54
CA ASN A 57 2.79 -10.21 12.86
C ASN A 57 3.88 -9.17 12.54
N HIS A 58 3.56 -8.11 11.81
CA HIS A 58 4.50 -7.08 11.41
C HIS A 58 4.01 -5.66 11.71
N VAL A 59 4.95 -4.76 12.02
CA VAL A 59 4.64 -3.37 12.41
C VAL A 59 4.09 -2.51 11.27
N PHE A 60 4.22 -2.97 10.02
CA PHE A 60 3.64 -2.29 8.84
C PHE A 60 2.20 -2.71 8.56
N ASP A 61 1.70 -3.76 9.22
CA ASP A 61 0.41 -4.37 8.86
C ASP A 61 -0.76 -3.89 9.73
N GLY A 62 -0.49 -3.28 10.88
CA GLY A 62 -1.57 -2.88 11.77
C GLY A 62 -2.37 -1.70 11.22
N LEU A 63 -3.64 -1.64 11.59
CA LEU A 63 -4.58 -0.67 11.04
C LEU A 63 -4.09 0.76 11.26
N ALA A 64 -4.03 1.52 10.17
CA ALA A 64 -3.42 2.84 10.14
C ALA A 64 -4.11 3.82 11.10
N LEU A 65 -3.32 4.44 11.97
CA LEU A 65 -3.72 5.50 12.88
C LEU A 65 -3.03 6.80 12.49
N MET A 66 -3.86 7.80 12.21
CA MET A 66 -3.42 9.17 11.99
C MET A 66 -3.20 9.83 13.34
N HIS A 67 -2.06 10.49 13.48
CA HIS A 67 -1.72 11.37 14.59
C HIS A 67 -1.69 12.80 14.08
N LYS A 68 -2.25 13.74 14.84
CA LYS A 68 -2.20 15.16 14.55
C LYS A 68 -1.66 15.92 15.75
N PHE A 69 -0.66 16.76 15.52
CA PHE A 69 -0.18 17.76 16.46
C PHE A 69 -0.47 19.13 15.86
N SER A 70 -1.28 19.97 16.51
CA SER A 70 -1.56 21.33 16.04
C SER A 70 -0.79 22.33 16.88
N PHE A 71 -0.03 23.21 16.24
CA PHE A 71 0.78 24.25 16.86
C PHE A 71 0.15 25.61 16.60
N ASN A 72 -0.02 26.42 17.64
CA ASN A 72 -0.45 27.80 17.51
C ASN A 72 0.04 28.64 18.71
N ASP A 73 0.86 29.66 18.46
CA ASP A 73 1.27 30.64 19.46
C ASP A 73 1.80 30.01 20.77
N GLY A 74 2.77 29.10 20.65
CA GLY A 74 3.37 28.41 21.79
C GLY A 74 2.51 27.27 22.37
N HIS A 75 1.27 27.11 21.92
CA HIS A 75 0.36 26.05 22.35
C HIS A 75 0.36 24.87 21.38
N VAL A 76 0.35 23.65 21.92
CA VAL A 76 0.35 22.41 21.13
C VAL A 76 -0.78 21.49 21.58
N THR A 77 -1.59 21.02 20.64
CA THR A 77 -2.66 20.03 20.90
C THR A 77 -2.41 18.73 20.16
N TYR A 78 -2.92 17.62 20.68
CA TYR A 78 -2.83 16.30 20.07
C TYR A 78 -4.20 15.67 19.82
N GLN A 79 -4.33 14.97 18.68
CA GLN A 79 -5.48 14.13 18.34
C GLN A 79 -5.00 12.87 17.61
N ASN A 80 -5.80 11.81 17.65
CA ASN A 80 -5.61 10.68 16.75
C ASN A 80 -6.93 10.07 16.28
N ARG A 81 -6.88 9.44 15.11
CA ARG A 81 -8.03 8.79 14.49
C ARG A 81 -7.55 7.71 13.54
N PHE A 82 -8.14 6.52 13.60
CA PHE A 82 -7.90 5.46 12.63
C PHE A 82 -8.39 5.91 11.27
N LEU A 83 -7.57 5.66 10.26
CA LEU A 83 -8.01 5.74 8.88
C LEU A 83 -9.15 4.72 8.71
N ARG A 84 -10.34 5.20 8.36
CA ARG A 84 -11.50 4.33 8.07
C ARG A 84 -11.36 3.73 6.66
N SER A 85 -10.25 3.06 6.42
CA SER A 85 -9.98 2.30 5.19
C SER A 85 -10.93 1.11 5.08
N ASP A 86 -11.00 0.51 3.91
CA ASP A 86 -11.80 -0.70 3.72
C ASP A 86 -11.21 -1.87 4.52
N ALA A 87 -9.88 -1.96 4.67
CA ALA A 87 -9.24 -2.89 5.62
C ALA A 87 -9.74 -2.68 7.06
N TYR A 88 -9.76 -1.43 7.56
CA TYR A 88 -10.28 -1.13 8.90
C TYR A 88 -11.75 -1.54 9.03
N LYS A 89 -12.60 -1.10 8.10
CA LYS A 89 -14.05 -1.37 8.17
C LYS A 89 -14.33 -2.87 8.11
N THR A 90 -13.71 -3.59 7.18
CA THR A 90 -13.95 -5.01 6.94
C THR A 90 -13.40 -5.83 8.11
N ASN A 91 -12.16 -5.60 8.55
CA ASN A 91 -11.57 -6.33 9.69
C ASN A 91 -12.36 -6.10 10.98
N MET A 92 -12.75 -4.86 11.27
CA MET A 92 -13.57 -4.55 12.45
C MET A 92 -14.99 -5.15 12.35
N LYS A 93 -15.62 -5.14 11.17
CA LYS A 93 -16.94 -5.75 10.92
C LYS A 93 -16.90 -7.27 11.15
N HIS A 94 -15.87 -7.94 10.67
CA HIS A 94 -15.70 -9.38 10.81
C HIS A 94 -15.08 -9.80 12.15
N ASN A 95 -14.64 -8.82 12.96
CA ASN A 95 -13.97 -9.02 14.24
C ASN A 95 -12.81 -10.03 14.12
N ARG A 96 -12.02 -9.92 13.06
CA ARG A 96 -10.85 -10.76 12.73
C ARG A 96 -10.10 -10.17 11.53
N ILE A 97 -8.87 -10.60 11.24
CA ILE A 97 -8.12 -10.12 10.07
C ILE A 97 -8.59 -10.89 8.83
N VAL A 98 -9.32 -10.21 7.94
CA VAL A 98 -9.83 -10.79 6.67
C VAL A 98 -9.28 -10.10 5.42
N VAL A 99 -8.72 -8.90 5.58
CA VAL A 99 -7.93 -8.21 4.55
C VAL A 99 -6.45 -8.41 4.87
N ASN A 100 -5.71 -8.93 3.89
CA ASN A 100 -4.27 -9.13 3.98
C ASN A 100 -3.55 -7.78 4.04
N GLU A 101 -2.44 -7.75 4.77
CA GLU A 101 -1.53 -6.62 4.84
C GLU A 101 -0.10 -7.15 4.67
N PHE A 102 0.86 -6.27 4.38
CA PHE A 102 2.21 -6.55 3.88
C PHE A 102 2.85 -7.89 4.29
N ALA A 103 2.93 -8.24 5.57
CA ALA A 103 3.57 -9.48 6.05
C ALA A 103 2.65 -10.43 6.83
N THR A 104 1.35 -10.15 6.94
CA THR A 104 0.38 -10.98 7.65
C THR A 104 -0.75 -11.36 6.71
N ALA A 105 -0.75 -12.62 6.29
CA ALA A 105 -1.88 -13.20 5.59
C ALA A 105 -3.07 -13.31 6.56
N GLY A 106 -4.18 -12.67 6.22
CA GLY A 106 -5.48 -12.84 6.85
C GLY A 106 -6.18 -14.11 6.37
N ILE A 107 -7.34 -14.41 6.98
CA ILE A 107 -8.23 -15.47 6.48
C ILE A 107 -9.02 -14.89 5.31
N PRO A 108 -8.86 -15.42 4.08
CA PRO A 108 -9.28 -14.68 2.89
C PRO A 108 -10.79 -14.44 2.84
N ASP A 109 -11.20 -13.19 2.69
CA ASP A 109 -12.55 -12.84 2.20
C ASP A 109 -12.62 -13.13 0.69
N PRO A 110 -13.60 -13.91 0.19
CA PRO A 110 -13.67 -14.29 -1.21
C PRO A 110 -13.81 -13.14 -2.23
N TYR A 111 -14.08 -11.88 -1.82
CA TYR A 111 -14.56 -10.86 -2.76
C TYR A 111 -13.75 -9.56 -3.01
N PRO A 112 -12.70 -9.17 -2.27
CA PRO A 112 -11.82 -8.10 -2.76
C PRO A 112 -10.45 -8.62 -3.24
N TRP A 113 -9.96 -8.02 -4.33
CA TRP A 113 -8.55 -8.03 -4.66
C TRP A 113 -7.75 -7.46 -3.48
N ALA A 114 -6.60 -8.04 -3.18
CA ALA A 114 -5.60 -7.46 -2.29
C ALA A 114 -4.47 -6.86 -3.15
N PRO A 115 -4.62 -5.60 -3.63
CA PRO A 115 -3.60 -4.94 -4.42
C PRO A 115 -2.43 -4.48 -3.55
N GLU A 116 -1.23 -4.78 -4.00
CA GLU A 116 0.04 -4.41 -3.40
C GLU A 116 0.96 -3.81 -4.46
N LEU A 117 1.95 -3.04 -4.00
CA LEU A 117 2.92 -2.34 -4.85
C LEU A 117 2.23 -1.46 -5.92
N PRO A 118 1.35 -0.52 -5.52
CA PRO A 118 0.57 0.27 -6.44
C PRO A 118 1.42 1.29 -7.19
N ARG A 119 1.12 1.45 -8.47
CA ARG A 119 1.79 2.35 -9.42
C ARG A 119 0.75 3.14 -10.18
N ILE A 120 1.05 4.39 -10.50
CA ILE A 120 0.19 5.29 -11.27
C ILE A 120 0.99 5.88 -12.42
N ASN A 121 0.32 6.58 -13.33
CA ASN A 121 1.02 7.52 -14.20
C ASN A 121 1.59 8.67 -13.35
N TYR A 122 2.92 8.82 -13.34
CA TYR A 122 3.61 9.79 -12.49
C TYR A 122 3.44 11.25 -12.95
N ASP A 123 2.87 11.52 -14.12
CA ASP A 123 2.39 12.88 -14.48
C ASP A 123 1.29 13.38 -13.53
N TYR A 124 0.63 12.43 -12.84
CA TYR A 124 -0.42 12.64 -11.84
C TYR A 124 0.10 12.44 -10.40
N ASN A 125 1.42 12.40 -10.18
CA ASN A 125 1.98 12.23 -8.84
C ASN A 125 1.50 13.35 -7.89
N GLY A 126 0.92 12.96 -6.75
CA GLY A 126 0.32 13.86 -5.77
C GLY A 126 -0.94 14.59 -6.25
N LYS A 127 -1.51 14.23 -7.40
CA LYS A 127 -2.74 14.80 -7.98
C LYS A 127 -3.87 13.79 -7.97
N LYS A 128 -5.09 14.25 -8.25
CA LYS A 128 -6.22 13.35 -8.52
C LYS A 128 -5.92 12.54 -9.79
N TYR A 129 -6.10 11.23 -9.70
CA TYR A 129 -5.84 10.26 -10.76
C TYR A 129 -7.07 9.35 -10.93
N LYS A 130 -7.18 8.67 -12.07
CA LYS A 130 -8.26 7.77 -12.45
C LYS A 130 -7.82 6.31 -12.40
N TYR A 131 -6.57 6.01 -12.70
CA TYR A 131 -6.04 4.66 -12.83
C TYR A 131 -4.88 4.39 -11.89
N PHE A 132 -4.89 3.21 -11.27
CA PHE A 132 -3.68 2.63 -10.71
C PHE A 132 -3.48 1.20 -11.22
N TYR A 133 -2.24 0.76 -11.12
CA TYR A 133 -1.76 -0.56 -11.47
C TYR A 133 -1.15 -1.21 -10.24
N ALA A 134 -1.28 -2.50 -10.06
CA ALA A 134 -0.77 -3.17 -8.87
C ALA A 134 -0.50 -4.65 -9.16
N MET A 135 0.31 -5.27 -8.32
CA MET A 135 0.23 -6.70 -8.14
C MET A 135 -0.99 -7.01 -7.27
N ALA A 136 -1.72 -8.08 -7.56
CA ALA A 136 -2.81 -8.49 -6.69
C ALA A 136 -2.97 -10.00 -6.62
N ARG A 137 -3.46 -10.46 -5.47
CA ARG A 137 -4.00 -11.80 -5.29
C ARG A 137 -5.46 -11.67 -4.87
N ASN A 138 -6.28 -12.64 -5.27
CA ASN A 138 -7.64 -12.79 -4.75
C ASN A 138 -7.65 -14.06 -3.89
N ALA A 139 -8.41 -14.03 -2.79
CA ALA A 139 -8.70 -15.15 -1.90
C ALA A 139 -9.02 -16.49 -2.59
N THR A 140 -9.62 -16.43 -3.77
CA THR A 140 -10.04 -17.60 -4.56
C THR A 140 -9.09 -17.94 -5.70
N LEU A 141 -8.11 -17.09 -6.00
CA LEU A 141 -7.19 -17.25 -7.12
C LEU A 141 -5.81 -17.64 -6.58
N GLU A 142 -5.32 -18.80 -7.02
CA GLU A 142 -3.96 -19.27 -6.66
C GLU A 142 -2.85 -18.43 -7.34
N ARG A 143 -3.22 -17.54 -8.26
CA ARG A 143 -2.28 -16.82 -9.12
C ARG A 143 -2.04 -15.40 -8.65
N THR A 144 -0.84 -14.89 -8.96
CA THR A 144 -0.52 -13.47 -8.81
C THR A 144 -0.89 -12.76 -10.11
N HIS A 145 -1.63 -11.67 -10.01
CA HIS A 145 -2.12 -10.88 -11.13
C HIS A 145 -1.38 -9.56 -11.20
N LEU A 146 -1.19 -9.04 -12.41
CA LEU A 146 -1.06 -7.61 -12.64
C LEU A 146 -2.47 -7.06 -12.88
N ILE A 147 -2.88 -6.06 -12.11
CA ILE A 147 -4.20 -5.45 -12.25
C ILE A 147 -4.08 -3.99 -12.65
N LYS A 148 -5.10 -3.53 -13.37
CA LYS A 148 -5.44 -2.13 -13.54
C LYS A 148 -6.78 -1.89 -12.88
N VAL A 149 -6.88 -0.80 -12.12
CA VAL A 149 -8.12 -0.40 -11.44
C VAL A 149 -8.50 1.00 -11.88
N ASP A 150 -9.76 1.16 -12.29
CA ASP A 150 -10.40 2.47 -12.46
C ASP A 150 -11.03 2.87 -11.12
N VAL A 151 -10.52 3.92 -10.48
CA VAL A 151 -11.02 4.35 -9.16
C VAL A 151 -12.35 5.09 -9.24
N THR A 152 -12.74 5.56 -10.44
CA THR A 152 -14.00 6.26 -10.68
C THR A 152 -15.12 5.25 -10.86
N ASP A 153 -14.91 4.29 -11.76
CA ASP A 153 -15.93 3.30 -12.14
C ASP A 153 -15.84 2.01 -11.30
N LYS A 154 -14.80 1.89 -10.47
CA LYS A 154 -14.50 0.73 -9.61
C LYS A 154 -14.37 -0.57 -10.40
N THR A 155 -13.89 -0.49 -11.63
CA THR A 155 -13.66 -1.65 -12.49
C THR A 155 -12.22 -2.12 -12.37
N THR A 156 -12.00 -3.41 -12.62
CA THR A 156 -10.67 -4.02 -12.59
C THR A 156 -10.47 -4.89 -13.83
N VAL A 157 -9.32 -4.71 -14.48
CA VAL A 157 -8.84 -5.58 -15.56
C VAL A 157 -7.54 -6.22 -15.09
N SER A 158 -7.33 -7.50 -15.38
CA SER A 158 -6.16 -8.22 -14.89
C SER A 158 -5.46 -9.02 -15.98
N TRP A 159 -4.13 -9.12 -15.87
CA TRP A 159 -3.29 -10.06 -16.58
C TRP A 159 -2.72 -11.08 -15.57
N ASN A 160 -2.63 -12.35 -15.97
CA ASN A 160 -1.95 -13.42 -15.23
C ASN A 160 -1.53 -14.54 -16.17
N GLU A 161 -0.58 -15.37 -15.74
CA GLU A 161 -0.16 -16.58 -16.43
C GLU A 161 0.09 -17.70 -15.41
N SER A 162 -0.23 -18.94 -15.79
CA SER A 162 -0.07 -20.10 -14.90
C SER A 162 1.41 -20.41 -14.68
N GLY A 163 1.82 -20.65 -13.43
CA GLY A 163 3.22 -20.95 -13.10
C GLY A 163 4.17 -19.75 -13.18
N VAL A 164 3.62 -18.55 -13.35
CA VAL A 164 4.40 -17.30 -13.51
C VAL A 164 4.04 -16.32 -12.40
N ILE A 165 5.07 -15.68 -11.84
CA ILE A 165 4.93 -14.64 -10.83
C ILE A 165 5.50 -13.33 -11.41
N PRO A 166 4.67 -12.31 -11.64
CA PRO A 166 5.15 -10.99 -12.05
C PRO A 166 5.72 -10.20 -10.84
N SER A 167 6.55 -9.21 -11.12
CA SER A 167 6.98 -8.18 -10.15
C SER A 167 6.10 -6.93 -10.18
N GLU A 168 6.46 -5.90 -9.39
CA GLU A 168 5.80 -4.58 -9.39
C GLU A 168 5.69 -4.01 -10.81
N PRO A 169 4.47 -3.65 -11.29
CA PRO A 169 4.31 -3.11 -12.63
C PRO A 169 4.78 -1.66 -12.70
N VAL A 170 5.72 -1.33 -13.58
CA VAL A 170 6.12 0.06 -13.82
C VAL A 170 5.36 0.63 -15.02
N PHE A 171 4.60 1.71 -14.80
CA PHE A 171 3.97 2.48 -15.88
C PHE A 171 4.96 3.42 -16.56
N ILE A 172 4.91 3.46 -17.88
CA ILE A 172 5.69 4.36 -18.74
C ILE A 172 4.73 5.02 -19.73
N SER A 173 4.61 6.35 -19.67
CA SER A 173 3.80 7.14 -20.61
C SER A 173 4.31 6.97 -22.04
N ASP A 174 3.40 6.82 -23.01
CA ASP A 174 3.76 6.90 -24.42
C ASP A 174 3.86 8.38 -24.84
N PRO A 175 5.06 8.89 -25.18
CA PRO A 175 5.23 10.29 -25.58
C PRO A 175 4.52 10.63 -26.90
N ASN A 176 4.22 9.62 -27.73
CA ASN A 176 3.67 9.74 -29.07
C ASN A 176 2.18 9.39 -29.16
N ALA A 177 1.52 9.11 -28.03
CA ALA A 177 0.11 8.75 -28.02
C ALA A 177 -0.75 9.84 -28.66
N GLU A 178 -1.61 9.46 -29.61
CA GLU A 178 -2.54 10.37 -30.30
C GLU A 178 -3.45 11.10 -29.30
N ASN A 179 -3.90 10.38 -28.27
CA ASN A 179 -4.64 10.92 -27.13
C ASN A 179 -3.83 10.72 -25.84
N LYS A 180 -3.59 11.78 -25.08
CA LYS A 180 -2.86 11.75 -23.80
C LYS A 180 -3.78 11.44 -22.62
N ASP A 181 -4.53 10.34 -22.72
CA ASP A 181 -5.26 9.81 -21.58
C ASP A 181 -4.27 9.37 -20.49
N GLU A 182 -4.74 9.32 -19.23
CA GLU A 182 -3.91 8.96 -18.08
C GLU A 182 -3.24 7.57 -18.22
N ASP A 183 -3.89 6.64 -18.91
CA ASP A 183 -3.44 5.28 -19.18
C ASP A 183 -2.84 5.09 -20.58
N SER A 184 -2.53 6.18 -21.31
CA SER A 184 -1.83 6.12 -22.60
C SER A 184 -0.35 5.81 -22.40
N GLY A 185 -0.01 4.53 -22.44
CA GLY A 185 1.34 4.05 -22.21
C GLY A 185 1.40 2.54 -22.09
N VAL A 186 2.51 2.07 -21.50
CA VAL A 186 2.75 0.64 -21.27
C VAL A 186 3.01 0.37 -19.79
N LEU A 187 2.75 -0.88 -19.39
CA LEU A 187 3.26 -1.45 -18.15
C LEU A 187 4.38 -2.42 -18.46
N ILE A 188 5.44 -2.37 -17.67
CA ILE A 188 6.50 -3.38 -17.69
C ILE A 188 6.59 -4.08 -16.34
N ALA A 189 6.89 -5.36 -16.37
CA ALA A 189 7.16 -6.16 -15.17
C ALA A 189 8.13 -7.30 -15.52
N SER A 190 8.98 -7.67 -14.57
CA SER A 190 9.73 -8.93 -14.67
C SER A 190 8.81 -10.11 -14.35
N LEU A 191 9.07 -11.27 -14.97
CA LEU A 191 8.34 -12.51 -14.78
C LEU A 191 9.31 -13.59 -14.30
N LEU A 192 8.97 -14.25 -13.20
CA LEU A 192 9.68 -15.43 -12.68
C LEU A 192 8.85 -16.68 -12.87
N TYR A 193 9.51 -17.80 -13.10
CA TYR A 193 8.91 -19.08 -13.51
C TYR A 193 9.07 -20.13 -12.42
N GLN A 194 7.97 -20.79 -12.04
CA GLN A 194 8.00 -21.84 -11.01
C GLN A 194 8.66 -23.14 -11.48
N ASP A 195 8.68 -23.38 -12.79
CA ASP A 195 9.25 -24.58 -13.43
C ASP A 195 10.71 -24.39 -13.86
N ASP A 196 11.24 -23.17 -13.82
CA ASP A 196 12.60 -22.84 -14.25
C ASP A 196 13.14 -21.62 -13.50
N GLU A 197 13.85 -21.86 -12.40
CA GLU A 197 14.40 -20.81 -11.55
C GLU A 197 15.48 -19.94 -12.23
N SER A 198 16.06 -20.41 -13.34
CA SER A 198 17.10 -19.68 -14.10
C SER A 198 16.52 -18.88 -15.27
N LYS A 199 15.20 -18.81 -15.37
CA LYS A 199 14.49 -18.09 -16.42
C LYS A 199 13.84 -16.85 -15.85
N VAL A 200 14.02 -15.73 -16.54
CA VAL A 200 13.32 -14.47 -16.28
C VAL A 200 12.85 -13.88 -17.58
N SER A 201 11.70 -13.21 -17.57
CA SER A 201 11.25 -12.43 -18.71
C SER A 201 10.92 -11.00 -18.29
N MET A 202 10.96 -10.07 -19.25
CA MET A 202 10.36 -8.74 -19.14
C MET A 202 9.13 -8.72 -20.03
N ILE A 203 7.95 -8.51 -19.45
CA ILE A 203 6.70 -8.36 -20.19
C ILE A 203 6.40 -6.89 -20.43
N VAL A 204 5.76 -6.59 -21.55
CA VAL A 204 5.22 -5.28 -21.90
C VAL A 204 3.72 -5.44 -22.15
N LEU A 205 2.91 -4.76 -21.35
CA LEU A 205 1.45 -4.71 -21.51
C LEU A 205 1.01 -3.34 -22.01
N ASP A 206 -0.03 -3.32 -22.83
CA ASP A 206 -0.79 -2.10 -23.11
C ASP A 206 -1.49 -1.65 -21.82
N ALA A 207 -1.16 -0.46 -21.33
CA ALA A 207 -1.64 -0.01 -20.02
C ALA A 207 -3.14 0.34 -20.02
N LYS A 208 -3.74 0.48 -21.21
CA LYS A 208 -5.19 0.69 -21.37
C LYS A 208 -5.97 -0.61 -21.24
N SER A 209 -5.59 -1.63 -22.00
CA SER A 209 -6.31 -2.89 -22.16
C SER A 209 -5.77 -4.06 -21.33
N MET A 210 -4.59 -3.91 -20.72
CA MET A 210 -3.84 -4.98 -20.04
C MET A 210 -3.48 -6.18 -20.93
N LYS A 211 -3.49 -6.00 -22.26
CA LYS A 211 -3.07 -7.04 -23.21
C LYS A 211 -1.56 -7.02 -23.39
N GLU A 212 -0.97 -8.20 -23.52
CA GLU A 212 0.45 -8.34 -23.82
C GLU A 212 0.77 -7.81 -25.22
N ILE A 213 1.67 -6.83 -25.29
CA ILE A 213 2.23 -6.29 -26.52
C ILE A 213 3.48 -7.08 -26.91
N GLY A 214 4.29 -7.48 -25.92
CA GLY A 214 5.51 -8.23 -26.16
C GLY A 214 6.18 -8.71 -24.89
N ARG A 215 7.16 -9.60 -25.07
CA ARG A 215 7.93 -10.21 -23.99
C ARG A 215 9.34 -10.52 -24.46
N THR A 216 10.32 -10.29 -23.58
CA THR A 216 11.71 -10.74 -23.79
C THR A 216 12.08 -11.72 -22.70
N THR A 217 12.70 -12.85 -23.05
CA THR A 217 13.05 -13.93 -22.12
C THR A 217 14.57 -14.12 -22.07
N PHE A 218 15.08 -14.35 -20.87
CA PHE A 218 16.49 -14.52 -20.57
C PHE A 218 16.72 -15.82 -19.80
N LYS A 219 17.92 -16.39 -19.96
CA LYS A 219 18.39 -17.57 -19.24
C LYS A 219 19.69 -17.22 -18.53
N THR A 220 19.77 -17.52 -17.25
CA THR A 220 20.93 -17.27 -16.39
C THR A 220 21.62 -18.58 -16.01
N GLU A 221 22.87 -18.49 -15.53
CA GLU A 221 23.61 -19.66 -15.02
C GLU A 221 23.17 -20.08 -13.60
N SER A 222 22.35 -19.27 -12.93
CA SER A 222 21.90 -19.47 -11.54
C SER A 222 20.46 -19.00 -11.32
N SER A 223 19.88 -19.39 -10.19
CA SER A 223 18.51 -19.03 -9.76
C SER A 223 18.33 -17.52 -9.61
N ILE A 224 17.17 -16.99 -10.00
CA ILE A 224 16.83 -15.57 -10.02
C ILE A 224 15.82 -15.26 -8.90
N PRO A 225 16.18 -14.45 -7.89
CA PRO A 225 15.25 -14.09 -6.82
C PRO A 225 14.25 -13.02 -7.27
N GLY A 226 13.11 -12.95 -6.57
CA GLY A 226 12.15 -11.86 -6.69
C GLY A 226 12.70 -10.51 -6.19
N ASP A 227 12.13 -9.44 -6.71
CA ASP A 227 12.40 -8.05 -6.34
C ASP A 227 11.14 -7.37 -5.78
N PHE A 228 11.27 -6.08 -5.42
CA PHE A 228 10.16 -5.29 -4.85
C PHE A 228 9.87 -4.04 -5.68
N HIS A 229 10.75 -3.04 -5.65
CA HIS A 229 10.49 -1.75 -6.26
C HIS A 229 11.41 -1.45 -7.43
N GLY A 230 10.86 -0.86 -8.48
CA GLY A 230 11.59 -0.41 -9.67
C GLY A 230 11.26 1.02 -10.06
N VAL A 231 12.23 1.74 -10.60
CA VAL A 231 12.01 3.05 -11.24
C VAL A 231 12.57 3.04 -12.65
N PHE A 232 11.75 3.43 -13.62
CA PHE A 232 12.20 3.70 -14.97
C PHE A 232 12.72 5.13 -15.05
N ILE A 233 13.97 5.31 -15.44
CA ILE A 233 14.59 6.62 -15.65
C ILE A 233 14.77 6.80 -17.17
N PRO A 234 13.99 7.69 -17.81
CA PRO A 234 14.16 7.96 -19.23
C PRO A 234 15.52 8.62 -19.49
N LYS A 235 16.14 8.31 -20.62
CA LYS A 235 17.34 9.01 -21.09
C LYS A 235 16.89 10.17 -21.98
N ASN A 236 17.20 11.39 -21.56
CA ASN A 236 16.99 12.62 -22.34
C ASN A 236 17.87 12.64 -23.59
#